data_AF-A0AAV8ZTU4-F1
#
_entry.id   AF-A0AAV8ZTU4-F1
#
_cell.length_a   1.000
_cell.length_b   1.000
_cell.length_c   1.000
_cell.angle_alpha   90.00
_cell.angle_beta   90.00
_cell.angle_gamma   90.00
#
_symmetry.space_group_name_H-M   'P 1'
#
loop_
_entity.id
_entity.type
_entity.pdbx_description
1 polymer ?
#
loop_
_entity_poly.entity_id
_entity_poly.type
_entity_poly.pdbx_seq_one_letter_code
_entity_poly.pdbx_strand_id
1 'polypeptide(L)'
;MAKKILIVKGGHLKQLSIEGEKLSSNSAVVSEYVNKLQAEINNRNITHSQVYNCDETGLNWKALPQRTLASSSEMTSLGYKAQKPRITVMVCTNASGEHTSTFGHWKSKKTSIFKNMEFGLLPVKYRAQNSAWMSQDIFIDRSKSCFLLEVSKYLHKNIFF
;
A
#
# COMPACT_ATOMS: atom_id res chain seq x y z
N MET A 1 11.06 -5.67 3.43
CA MET A 1 10.01 -5.21 2.52
C MET A 1 10.63 -4.15 1.65
N ALA A 2 10.55 -4.29 0.32
CA ALA A 2 11.09 -3.29 -0.59
C ALA A 2 10.12 -2.12 -0.70
N LYS A 3 10.56 -0.92 -0.31
CA LYS A 3 9.80 0.31 -0.54
C LYS A 3 9.81 0.60 -2.04
N LYS A 4 8.66 0.99 -2.60
CA LYS A 4 8.54 1.30 -4.03
C LYS A 4 8.32 2.79 -4.21
N ILE A 5 9.18 3.42 -5.00
CA ILE A 5 8.94 4.78 -5.49
C ILE A 5 8.38 4.66 -6.90
N LEU A 6 7.29 5.37 -7.16
CA LEU A 6 6.62 5.42 -8.45
C LEU A 6 6.70 6.85 -8.99
N ILE A 7 7.12 6.98 -10.24
CA ILE A 7 7.10 8.25 -10.98
C ILE A 7 6.03 8.15 -12.05
N VAL A 8 5.11 9.12 -12.07
CA VAL A 8 4.03 9.19 -13.06
C VAL A 8 4.19 10.44 -13.92
N LYS A 9 4.39 10.27 -15.23
CA LYS A 9 4.47 11.40 -16.17
C LYS A 9 3.83 11.05 -17.51
N GLY A 10 2.97 11.92 -18.03
CA GLY A 10 2.32 11.74 -19.33
C GLY A 10 1.53 10.43 -19.46
N GLY A 11 0.93 9.94 -18.37
CA GLY A 11 0.23 8.65 -18.34
C GLY A 11 1.14 7.42 -18.23
N HIS A 12 2.46 7.59 -18.22
CA HIS A 12 3.42 6.51 -18.03
C HIS A 12 3.83 6.36 -16.57
N LEU A 13 3.92 5.11 -16.11
CA LEU A 13 4.39 4.73 -14.78
C LEU A 13 5.82 4.18 -14.88
N LYS A 14 6.75 4.74 -14.11
CA LYS A 14 8.09 4.18 -13.88
C LYS A 14 8.21 3.78 -12.41
N GLN A 15 8.50 2.50 -12.16
CA GLN A 15 8.83 2.01 -10.82
C GLN A 15 10.34 2.11 -10.59
N LEU A 16 10.72 2.66 -9.44
CA LEU A 16 12.06 2.58 -8.89
C LEU A 16 12.01 1.64 -7.69
N SER A 17 12.84 0.60 -7.73
CA SER A 17 12.98 -0.35 -6.62
C SER A 17 14.06 0.16 -5.66
N ILE A 18 13.75 0.22 -4.37
CA ILE A 18 14.73 0.42 -3.30
C ILE A 18 14.82 -0.90 -2.54
N GLU A 19 15.97 -1.56 -2.62
CA GLU A 19 16.25 -2.76 -1.85
C GLU A 19 16.48 -2.37 -0.38
N GLY A 20 15.43 -2.48 0.43
CA GLY A 20 15.39 -1.97 1.80
C GLY A 20 15.67 -2.98 2.91
N GLU A 21 16.17 -4.19 2.61
CA GLU A 21 16.30 -5.26 3.62
C GLU A 21 17.70 -5.85 3.79
N LYS A 22 18.74 -5.28 3.16
CA LYS A 22 20.12 -5.62 3.52
C LYS A 22 20.64 -4.64 4.57
N LEU A 23 20.78 -5.20 5.78
CA LEU A 23 21.52 -4.69 6.93
C LEU A 23 22.76 -3.87 6.50
N SER A 24 22.96 -2.74 7.18
CA SER A 24 23.97 -1.70 6.92
C SER A 24 23.60 -0.75 5.77
N SER A 25 23.00 0.39 6.13
CA SER A 25 22.87 1.56 5.27
C SER A 25 24.25 2.08 4.92
N ASN A 26 24.82 1.63 3.80
CA ASN A 26 26.01 2.27 3.24
C ASN A 26 25.59 3.68 2.77
N SER A 27 26.01 4.69 3.52
CA SER A 27 25.66 6.10 3.27
C SER A 27 26.05 6.55 1.86
N ALA A 28 27.11 5.98 1.29
CA ALA A 28 27.53 6.26 -0.09
C ALA A 28 26.51 5.73 -1.11
N VAL A 29 26.00 4.51 -0.94
CA VAL A 29 24.99 3.90 -1.83
C VAL A 29 23.66 4.66 -1.75
N VAL A 30 23.26 5.07 -0.54
CA VAL A 30 22.06 5.91 -0.35
C VAL A 30 22.24 7.26 -1.04
N SER A 31 23.39 7.91 -0.85
CA SER A 31 23.68 9.21 -1.46
C SER A 31 23.72 9.13 -2.99
N GLU A 32 24.32 8.10 -3.55
CA GLU A 32 24.34 7.85 -5.00
C GLU A 32 22.91 7.66 -5.54
N TYR A 33 22.07 6.89 -4.86
CA TYR A 33 20.66 6.72 -5.24
C TYR A 33 19.88 8.03 -5.19
N VAL A 34 20.03 8.81 -4.11
CA VAL A 34 19.37 10.11 -3.95
C VAL A 34 19.79 11.06 -5.07
N ASN A 35 21.08 11.12 -5.40
CA ASN A 35 21.60 11.95 -6.49
C ASN A 35 21.04 11.51 -7.85
N LYS A 36 20.98 10.19 -8.12
CA LYS A 36 20.38 9.67 -9.36
C LYS A 36 18.89 9.98 -9.45
N LEU A 37 18.16 9.84 -8.34
CA LEU A 37 16.73 10.18 -8.28
C LEU A 37 16.51 11.68 -8.53
N GLN A 38 17.30 12.54 -7.89
CA GLN A 38 17.21 13.99 -8.07
C GLN A 38 17.53 14.40 -9.50
N ALA A 39 18.56 13.80 -10.11
CA ALA A 39 18.89 14.03 -11.51
C ALA A 39 17.74 13.62 -12.45
N GLU A 40 17.12 12.46 -12.23
CA GLU A 40 15.95 12.02 -13.01
C GLU A 40 14.74 12.95 -12.83
N ILE A 41 14.50 13.44 -11.60
CA ILE A 41 13.43 14.41 -11.30
C ILE A 41 13.67 15.71 -12.07
N ASN A 42 14.88 16.25 -11.99
CA ASN A 42 15.26 17.51 -12.64
C ASN A 42 15.24 17.38 -14.17
N ASN A 43 15.90 16.36 -14.73
CA ASN A 43 16.01 16.16 -16.19
C ASN A 43 14.63 15.98 -16.86
N ARG A 44 13.67 15.40 -16.13
CA ARG A 44 12.32 15.17 -16.63
C ARG A 44 11.33 16.20 -16.11
N ASN A 45 11.72 17.30 -15.48
CA ASN A 45 10.79 18.29 -14.90
C ASN A 45 9.62 17.62 -14.15
N ILE A 46 9.94 16.66 -13.28
CA ILE A 46 8.94 15.93 -12.49
C ILE A 46 8.59 16.76 -11.26
N THR A 47 7.30 16.95 -11.00
CA THR A 47 6.83 17.66 -9.81
C THR A 47 6.66 16.72 -8.61
N HIS A 48 6.60 17.27 -7.39
CA HIS A 48 6.34 16.47 -6.19
C HIS A 48 5.00 15.69 -6.27
N SER A 49 4.01 16.25 -6.94
CA SER A 49 2.71 15.61 -7.16
C SER A 49 2.76 14.37 -8.06
N GLN A 50 3.85 14.19 -8.81
CA GLN A 50 4.09 13.07 -9.75
C GLN A 50 4.95 11.94 -9.16
N VAL A 51 5.56 12.15 -8.00
CA VAL A 51 6.37 11.15 -7.30
C VAL A 51 5.52 10.55 -6.18
N TYR A 52 5.42 9.23 -6.12
CA TYR A 52 4.65 8.50 -5.12
C TYR A 52 5.53 7.54 -4.36
N ASN A 53 5.40 7.55 -3.03
CA ASN A 53 5.90 6.46 -2.20
C ASN A 53 4.74 5.48 -1.95
N CYS A 54 5.01 4.20 -2.16
CA CYS A 54 4.05 3.13 -1.98
C CYS A 54 4.57 2.07 -1.00
N ASP A 55 3.74 1.71 -0.04
CA ASP A 55 4.07 0.67 0.94
C ASP A 55 2.85 -0.21 1.29
N GLU A 56 3.14 -1.42 1.73
CA GLU A 56 2.13 -2.40 2.16
C GLU A 56 1.97 -2.37 3.68
N THR A 57 0.74 -2.23 4.14
CA THR A 57 0.40 -2.29 5.57
C THR A 57 -0.66 -3.34 5.84
N GLY A 58 -0.61 -3.89 7.06
CA GLY A 58 -1.59 -4.85 7.56
C GLY A 58 -2.67 -4.18 8.38
N LEU A 59 -3.91 -4.22 7.91
CA LEU A 59 -5.08 -3.83 8.68
C LEU A 59 -5.68 -5.04 9.39
N ASN A 60 -5.62 -5.05 10.73
CA ASN A 60 -6.29 -6.08 11.52
C ASN A 60 -7.79 -5.78 11.62
N TRP A 61 -8.60 -6.58 10.94
CA TRP A 61 -10.05 -6.50 10.99
C TRP A 61 -10.57 -7.25 12.22
N LYS A 62 -11.56 -6.70 12.93
CA LYS A 62 -12.18 -7.33 14.12
C LYS A 62 -11.19 -7.85 15.17
N ALA A 63 -10.04 -7.19 15.33
CA ALA A 63 -9.11 -7.55 16.40
C ALA A 63 -9.74 -7.21 17.75
N LEU A 64 -9.86 -8.21 18.62
CA LEU A 64 -10.24 -7.99 20.01
C LEU A 64 -9.13 -7.20 20.74
N PRO A 65 -9.47 -6.41 21.77
CA PRO A 65 -8.49 -5.80 22.65
C PRO A 65 -7.52 -6.85 23.20
N GLN A 66 -6.23 -6.51 23.32
CA GLN A 66 -5.23 -7.43 23.86
C GLN A 66 -5.42 -7.76 25.34
N ARG A 67 -6.18 -6.92 26.06
CA ARG A 67 -6.54 -7.11 27.46
C ARG A 67 -8.05 -7.08 27.56
N THR A 68 -8.66 -8.24 27.75
CA THR A 68 -10.02 -8.33 28.28
C THR A 68 -9.93 -8.18 29.79
N LEU A 69 -10.75 -7.32 30.40
CA LEU A 69 -10.92 -7.30 31.84
C LEU A 69 -11.61 -8.61 32.23
N ALA A 70 -10.84 -9.60 32.67
CA ALA A 70 -11.39 -10.81 33.24
C ALA A 70 -11.95 -10.48 34.62
N SER A 71 -13.22 -10.80 34.86
CA SER A 71 -13.81 -10.71 36.19
C SER A 71 -13.10 -11.70 37.12
N SER A 72 -12.96 -11.38 38.41
CA SER A 72 -12.45 -12.31 39.43
C SER A 72 -13.27 -13.61 39.54
N SER A 73 -14.51 -13.61 39.03
CA SER A 73 -15.37 -14.80 38.92
C SER A 73 -15.08 -15.70 37.72
N GLU A 74 -14.30 -15.24 36.74
CA GLU A 74 -13.92 -16.01 35.55
C GLU A 74 -12.59 -16.72 35.80
N MET A 75 -12.64 -17.79 36.60
CA MET A 75 -11.46 -18.53 37.07
C MET A 75 -10.75 -19.34 35.97
N THR A 76 -11.26 -19.34 34.73
CA THR A 76 -10.73 -20.15 33.62
C THR A 76 -10.92 -19.48 32.26
N SER A 77 -10.18 -18.40 31.98
CA SER A 77 -9.96 -18.02 30.58
C SER A 77 -8.89 -18.94 29.96
N LEU A 78 -9.30 -20.09 29.43
CA LEU A 78 -8.45 -20.90 28.56
C LEU A 78 -7.94 -19.99 27.44
N GLY A 79 -6.62 -19.80 27.33
CA GLY A 79 -5.98 -18.81 26.47
C GLY A 79 -6.44 -18.90 25.01
N TYR A 80 -7.49 -18.15 24.66
CA TYR A 80 -8.02 -18.11 23.30
C TYR A 80 -7.14 -17.18 22.46
N LYS A 81 -6.27 -17.76 21.63
CA LYS A 81 -5.59 -17.01 20.56
C LYS A 81 -6.61 -16.69 19.48
N ALA A 82 -7.28 -15.55 19.62
CA ALA A 82 -8.16 -15.03 18.57
C ALA A 82 -7.36 -14.90 17.27
N GLN A 83 -7.80 -15.60 16.21
CA GLN A 83 -7.30 -15.32 14.88
C GLN A 83 -7.65 -13.87 14.54
N LYS A 84 -6.63 -13.05 14.28
CA LYS A 84 -6.81 -11.67 13.81
C LYS A 84 -6.86 -11.71 12.29
N PRO A 85 -8.04 -11.59 11.65
CA PRO A 85 -8.05 -11.50 10.21
C PRO A 85 -7.34 -10.20 9.78
N ARG A 86 -6.32 -10.31 8.92
CA ARG A 86 -5.50 -9.18 8.44
C ARG A 86 -5.70 -8.90 6.95
N ILE A 87 -6.29 -7.75 6.61
CA ILE A 87 -6.36 -7.24 5.24
C ILE A 87 -5.04 -6.57 4.94
N THR A 88 -4.43 -6.89 3.80
CA THR A 88 -3.25 -6.16 3.35
C THR A 88 -3.73 -5.00 2.50
N VAL A 89 -3.30 -3.80 2.85
CA VAL A 89 -3.63 -2.57 2.13
C VAL A 89 -2.34 -1.97 1.61
N MET A 90 -2.32 -1.69 0.31
CA MET A 90 -1.26 -0.91 -0.30
C MET A 90 -1.70 0.55 -0.34
N VAL A 91 -0.87 1.42 0.23
CA VAL A 91 -1.09 2.86 0.28
C VAL A 91 -0.01 3.53 -0.54
N CYS A 92 -0.41 4.42 -1.44
CA CYS A 92 0.48 5.22 -2.26
C CYS A 92 0.16 6.70 -2.05
N THR A 93 1.10 7.47 -1.54
CA THR A 93 0.93 8.92 -1.31
C THR A 93 1.97 9.67 -2.13
N ASN A 94 1.55 10.77 -2.76
CA ASN A 94 2.47 11.62 -3.52
C ASN A 94 3.43 12.38 -2.60
N ALA A 95 4.53 12.90 -3.15
CA ALA A 95 5.55 13.58 -2.36
C ALA A 95 5.08 14.93 -1.79
N SER A 96 4.00 15.53 -2.34
CA SER A 96 3.35 16.70 -1.74
C SER A 96 2.44 16.35 -0.56
N GLY A 97 2.03 15.08 -0.42
CA GLY A 97 1.08 14.62 0.61
C GLY A 97 -0.40 14.90 0.29
N GLU A 98 -0.69 15.58 -0.81
CA GLU A 98 -2.05 16.02 -1.16
C GLU A 98 -2.92 14.92 -1.77
N HIS A 99 -2.31 13.87 -2.33
CA HIS A 99 -3.02 12.78 -2.98
C HIS A 99 -2.57 11.42 -2.47
N THR A 100 -3.53 10.61 -2.04
CA THR A 100 -3.32 9.24 -1.58
C THR A 100 -4.27 8.28 -2.29
N SER A 101 -3.69 7.28 -2.94
CA SER A 101 -4.42 6.17 -3.58
C SER A 101 -4.25 4.90 -2.74
N THR A 102 -5.36 4.20 -2.48
CA THR A 102 -5.38 2.98 -1.65
C THR A 102 -5.90 1.79 -2.42
N PHE A 103 -5.37 0.60 -2.10
CA PHE A 103 -5.81 -0.65 -2.70
C PHE A 103 -5.76 -1.79 -1.68
N GLY A 104 -6.88 -2.49 -1.50
CA GLY A 104 -6.99 -3.61 -0.58
C GLY A 104 -6.83 -4.94 -1.29
N HIS A 105 -6.08 -5.86 -0.70
CA HIS A 105 -6.10 -7.26 -1.09
C HIS A 105 -6.09 -8.18 0.12
N TRP A 106 -6.59 -9.40 -0.07
CA TRP A 106 -6.76 -10.35 1.02
C TRP A 106 -6.59 -11.80 0.55
N LYS A 107 -6.05 -12.62 1.47
CA LYS A 107 -5.88 -14.06 1.29
C LYS A 107 -7.19 -14.82 1.52
N SER A 108 -8.02 -15.07 0.49
CA SER A 108 -8.95 -16.22 0.38
C SER A 108 -10.08 -16.01 -0.65
N LYS A 109 -10.48 -17.13 -1.29
CA LYS A 109 -11.61 -17.29 -2.21
C LYS A 109 -13.02 -17.18 -1.56
N LYS A 110 -13.15 -17.20 -0.23
CA LYS A 110 -14.40 -17.01 0.54
C LYS A 110 -14.05 -17.20 2.02
N THR A 111 -13.80 -16.13 2.75
CA THR A 111 -13.81 -16.20 4.22
C THR A 111 -15.19 -15.81 4.73
N SER A 112 -15.66 -16.48 5.77
CA SER A 112 -16.89 -16.13 6.52
C SER A 112 -16.93 -14.66 6.97
N ILE A 113 -15.77 -14.01 7.02
CA ILE A 113 -15.55 -12.62 7.43
C ILE A 113 -16.20 -11.61 6.46
N PHE A 114 -16.25 -11.95 5.16
CA PHE A 114 -16.90 -11.15 4.11
C PHE A 114 -18.25 -11.73 3.69
N LYS A 115 -18.75 -12.74 4.40
CA LYS A 115 -20.09 -13.29 4.18
C LYS A 115 -21.06 -12.14 4.49
N ASN A 116 -21.75 -11.65 3.46
CA ASN A 116 -22.65 -10.49 3.48
C ASN A 116 -21.98 -9.10 3.35
N MET A 117 -20.72 -8.99 2.90
CA MET A 117 -20.13 -7.70 2.55
C MET A 117 -20.21 -7.46 1.04
N GLU A 118 -20.83 -6.36 0.64
CA GLU A 118 -20.84 -5.92 -0.76
C GLU A 118 -19.55 -5.17 -1.08
N PHE A 119 -18.60 -5.85 -1.71
CA PHE A 119 -17.31 -5.26 -2.08
C PHE A 119 -17.43 -4.03 -3.00
N GLY A 120 -18.53 -3.90 -3.75
CA GLY A 120 -18.81 -2.74 -4.60
C GLY A 120 -19.12 -1.46 -3.82
N LEU A 121 -19.53 -1.57 -2.55
CA LEU A 121 -19.81 -0.42 -1.67
C LEU A 121 -18.57 0.04 -0.88
N LEU A 122 -17.48 -0.73 -0.93
CA LEU A 122 -16.27 -0.32 -0.23
C LEU A 122 -15.62 0.88 -0.93
N PRO A 123 -15.15 1.88 -0.18
CA PRO A 123 -14.44 3.03 -0.75
C PRO A 123 -13.07 2.65 -1.32
N VAL A 124 -12.63 1.40 -1.11
CA VAL A 124 -11.34 0.88 -1.55
C VAL A 124 -11.58 -0.30 -2.49
N LYS A 125 -10.90 -0.28 -3.63
CA LYS A 125 -10.91 -1.40 -4.56
C LYS A 125 -10.27 -2.63 -3.91
N TYR A 126 -10.97 -3.75 -4.00
CA TYR A 126 -10.60 -4.98 -3.33
C TYR A 126 -10.33 -6.12 -4.32
N ARG A 127 -9.26 -6.88 -4.10
CA ARG A 127 -8.96 -8.10 -4.86
C ARG A 127 -8.66 -9.28 -3.94
N ALA A 128 -9.33 -10.41 -4.17
CA ALA A 128 -9.04 -11.66 -3.50
C ALA A 128 -7.81 -12.35 -4.13
N GLN A 129 -6.94 -12.91 -3.29
CA GLN A 129 -5.76 -13.68 -3.68
C GLN A 129 -5.60 -14.91 -2.78
N ASN A 130 -4.76 -15.86 -3.16
CA ASN A 130 -4.35 -16.99 -2.31
C ASN A 130 -3.13 -16.71 -1.43
N SER A 131 -2.48 -15.55 -1.60
CA SER A 131 -1.31 -15.13 -0.82
C SER A 131 -1.67 -13.96 0.10
N ALA A 132 -0.95 -13.86 1.22
CA ALA A 132 -1.00 -12.69 2.10
C ALA A 132 -0.13 -11.53 1.57
N TRP A 133 0.80 -11.85 0.66
CA TRP A 133 1.73 -10.91 0.03
C TRP A 133 1.26 -10.56 -1.37
N MET A 134 1.50 -9.30 -1.76
CA MET A 134 1.20 -8.87 -3.13
C MET A 134 2.08 -9.61 -4.14
N SER A 135 1.47 -10.21 -5.16
CA SER A 135 2.21 -10.72 -6.31
C SER A 135 2.48 -9.60 -7.32
N GLN A 136 3.49 -9.79 -8.16
CA GLN A 136 3.79 -8.88 -9.26
C GLN A 136 2.57 -8.65 -10.17
N ASP A 137 1.79 -9.69 -10.47
CA ASP A 137 0.60 -9.57 -11.32
C ASP A 137 -0.47 -8.66 -10.72
N ILE A 138 -0.69 -8.74 -9.40
CA ILE A 138 -1.66 -7.88 -8.71
C ILE A 138 -1.17 -6.44 -8.70
N PHE A 139 0.13 -6.25 -8.47
CA PHE A 139 0.73 -4.92 -8.52
C PHE A 139 0.57 -4.30 -9.91
N ILE A 140 0.87 -5.04 -10.99
CA ILE A 140 0.74 -4.56 -12.37
C ILE A 140 -0.73 -4.28 -12.72
N ASP A 141 -1.63 -5.21 -12.41
CA ASP A 141 -3.06 -5.05 -12.65
C ASP A 141 -3.59 -3.80 -11.92
N ARG A 142 -3.34 -3.68 -10.62
CA ARG A 142 -3.71 -2.51 -9.80
C ARG A 142 -3.16 -1.22 -10.38
N SER A 143 -1.91 -1.25 -10.83
CA SER A 143 -1.23 -0.09 -11.43
C SER A 143 -1.98 0.41 -12.67
N LYS A 144 -2.42 -0.51 -13.53
CA LYS A 144 -3.13 -0.19 -14.78
C LYS A 144 -4.61 0.13 -14.56
N SER A 145 -5.33 -0.70 -13.80
CA SER A 145 -6.79 -0.64 -13.68
C SER A 145 -7.28 0.46 -12.74
N CYS A 146 -6.42 0.95 -11.85
CA CYS A 146 -6.84 1.85 -10.78
C CYS A 146 -5.89 3.03 -10.61
N PHE A 147 -4.62 2.74 -10.34
CA PHE A 147 -3.68 3.75 -9.89
C PHE A 147 -3.40 4.80 -10.97
N LEU A 148 -3.01 4.38 -12.18
CA LEU A 148 -2.71 5.30 -13.27
C LEU A 148 -3.91 6.17 -13.64
N LEU A 149 -5.12 5.59 -13.64
CA LEU A 149 -6.35 6.32 -13.92
C LEU A 149 -6.65 7.37 -12.84
N GLU A 150 -6.50 7.00 -11.57
CA GLU A 150 -6.73 7.89 -10.43
C GLU A 150 -5.70 9.04 -10.40
N VAL A 151 -4.41 8.70 -10.50
CA VAL A 151 -3.33 9.69 -10.56
C VAL A 151 -3.49 10.59 -11.77
N SER A 152 -3.77 10.06 -12.96
CA SER A 152 -3.98 10.87 -14.16
C SER A 152 -5.10 11.90 -13.95
N LYS A 153 -6.26 11.48 -13.41
CA LYS A 153 -7.36 12.40 -13.06
C LYS A 153 -6.93 13.49 -12.07
N TYR A 154 -6.18 13.11 -11.03
CA TYR A 154 -5.66 14.07 -10.05
C TYR A 154 -4.67 15.07 -10.69
N LEU A 155 -3.72 14.62 -11.50
CA LEU A 155 -2.73 15.48 -12.15
C LEU A 155 -3.40 16.42 -13.17
N HIS A 156 -4.37 15.92 -13.95
CA HIS A 156 -5.15 16.75 -14.88
C HIS A 156 -5.88 17.88 -14.18
N LYS A 157 -6.40 17.65 -12.97
CA LYS A 157 -7.14 18.66 -12.21
C LYS A 157 -6.25 19.70 -11.53
N ASN A 158 -5.03 19.33 -11.13
CA ASN A 158 -4.23 20.14 -10.19
C ASN A 158 -2.88 20.64 -10.74
N ILE A 159 -2.45 20.24 -11.94
CA ILE A 159 -1.13 20.61 -12.49
C ILE A 159 -1.22 21.35 -13.83
N PHE A 160 -2.33 21.20 -14.56
CA PHE A 160 -2.58 21.98 -15.78
C PHE A 160 -3.46 23.19 -15.46
N PHE A 161 -2.83 24.27 -14.97
CA PHE A 161 -3.28 25.66 -15.07
C PHE A 161 -2.08 26.54 -15.38
#